data_AF-A0A6U0PKM1-F1
#
_entry.id   AF-A0A6U0PKM1-F1
#
_cell.length_a   1.000
_cell.length_b   1.000
_cell.length_c   1.000
_cell.angle_alpha   90.00
_cell.angle_beta   90.00
_cell.angle_gamma   90.00
#
_symmetry.space_group_name_H-M   'P 1'
#
loop_
_entity.id
_entity.type
_entity.pdbx_description
1 polymer ?
#
loop_
_entity_poly.entity_id
_entity_poly.type
_entity_poly.pdbx_seq_one_letter_code
_entity_poly.pdbx_strand_id
1 'polypeptide(L)'
;MGDVFNVRALDKTSKAHRARLAGRKADKRKLADKKRRGVDTVDRTGNSKKELEFSGRRAKARAHRASERAQRRLHAPVVEAAVDADPPPLTVVVQGPPGVGKSTIIKSLVKHFTKHGLRDVVGPVTIVAGKKRRVTFVECPDDLPGMIDCCKVADLALLAIDGSFGFEMETFEFLNVLQTHGFPKVMGVLTHLDGFKDSKRLKKVKKRLKQRFWGEIYDGAKLFYLSGLGAGGRYPRRETLNLARFVSLAKVRPLSWRLAHPYVLADRFEDVTDPALVEADPTANRSVAVFGYLRGANLKAGARVHIAGAGDYGTAAVAALPDPCPLPEKAKKRRLVEKEQLIYAPMGNVGEMLYDKDGVYVNIDDWKVNFSKRQQQQGDADGAAGADDAEPDEGVGMVHALQDASTTINDRLQGADIQLISGGRRIAAPALDGSGDEGEGDDEDGDDVSGASDDEYDSDGSDGSDGSDDDDDDDD
;
A
#
# COMPACT_ATOMS: atom_id res chain seq x y z
N MET A 1 -70.64 -96.83 61.60
CA MET A 1 -70.99 -96.07 60.37
C MET A 1 -71.00 -94.59 60.73
N GLY A 2 -70.19 -93.69 60.19
CA GLY A 2 -69.15 -93.77 59.18
C GLY A 2 -68.48 -92.39 59.10
N ASP A 3 -67.16 -92.43 58.87
CA ASP A 3 -66.27 -91.45 58.21
C ASP A 3 -66.30 -89.98 58.67
N VAL A 4 -65.33 -89.53 59.48
CA VAL A 4 -63.96 -89.15 59.11
C VAL A 4 -63.90 -88.13 57.96
N PHE A 5 -63.76 -86.84 58.30
CA PHE A 5 -63.03 -85.90 57.44
C PHE A 5 -62.17 -84.96 58.28
N ASN A 6 -60.88 -85.31 58.33
CA ASN A 6 -59.79 -84.54 58.91
C ASN A 6 -59.26 -83.58 57.83
N VAL A 7 -59.49 -82.27 57.96
CA VAL A 7 -58.97 -81.27 57.01
C VAL A 7 -57.69 -80.67 57.59
N ARG A 8 -56.55 -81.27 57.23
CA ARG A 8 -55.21 -80.67 57.39
C ARG A 8 -55.17 -79.37 56.59
N ALA A 9 -55.04 -78.24 57.28
CA ALA A 9 -54.66 -76.97 56.65
C ALA A 9 -53.20 -77.08 56.17
N LEU A 10 -53.02 -77.30 54.87
CA LEU A 10 -51.73 -77.17 54.20
C LEU A 10 -51.52 -75.70 53.85
N ASP A 11 -50.61 -75.06 54.57
CA ASP A 11 -50.12 -73.72 54.33
C ASP A 11 -49.46 -73.64 52.93
N LYS A 12 -50.14 -73.02 51.96
CA LYS A 12 -49.63 -72.87 50.60
C LYS A 12 -48.74 -71.63 50.54
N THR A 13 -47.45 -71.78 50.87
CA THR A 13 -46.45 -70.77 50.56
C THR A 13 -46.31 -70.63 49.04
N SER A 14 -46.77 -69.52 48.47
CA SER A 14 -46.60 -69.25 47.03
C SER A 14 -45.13 -69.01 46.68
N LYS A 15 -44.63 -69.64 45.61
CA LYS A 15 -43.26 -69.41 45.11
C LYS A 15 -43.13 -67.97 44.62
N ALA A 16 -42.20 -67.20 45.20
CA ALA A 16 -41.91 -65.84 44.76
C ALA A 16 -41.33 -65.84 43.33
N HIS A 17 -41.88 -65.01 42.44
CA HIS A 17 -41.37 -64.86 41.07
C HIS A 17 -40.02 -64.13 41.04
N ARG A 18 -39.07 -64.66 40.26
CA ARG A 18 -37.73 -64.09 40.08
C ARG A 18 -37.81 -62.71 39.40
N ALA A 19 -37.17 -61.70 40.00
CA ALA A 19 -37.09 -60.38 39.41
C ALA A 19 -36.28 -60.43 38.10
N ARG A 20 -36.81 -59.81 37.04
CA ARG A 20 -36.08 -59.66 35.77
C ARG A 20 -34.94 -58.64 35.96
N LEU A 21 -33.71 -59.03 35.60
CA LEU A 21 -32.51 -58.23 35.81
C LEU A 21 -32.29 -57.16 34.72
N ALA A 22 -32.94 -57.30 33.56
CA ALA A 22 -32.79 -56.40 32.41
C ALA A 22 -34.13 -56.10 31.71
N GLY A 23 -34.17 -54.96 31.01
CA GLY A 23 -35.29 -54.52 30.17
C GLY A 23 -36.20 -53.48 30.82
N ARG A 24 -37.14 -52.95 30.03
CA ARG A 24 -38.00 -51.78 30.38
C ARG A 24 -38.74 -51.89 31.72
N LYS A 25 -39.15 -53.10 32.12
CA LYS A 25 -39.80 -53.35 33.42
C LYS A 25 -38.81 -53.37 34.59
N ALA A 26 -37.57 -53.83 34.37
CA ALA A 26 -36.50 -53.76 35.36
C ALA A 26 -36.08 -52.29 35.58
N ASP A 27 -35.98 -51.51 34.51
CA ASP A 27 -35.65 -50.07 34.60
C ASP A 27 -36.76 -49.30 35.32
N LYS A 28 -38.04 -49.56 35.01
CA LYS A 28 -39.17 -48.98 35.76
C LYS A 28 -39.15 -49.33 37.24
N ARG A 29 -38.79 -50.58 37.59
CA ARG A 29 -38.70 -51.02 38.99
C ARG A 29 -37.52 -50.36 39.71
N LYS A 30 -36.36 -50.22 39.06
CA LYS A 30 -35.21 -49.46 39.58
C LYS A 30 -35.57 -47.99 39.79
N LEU A 31 -36.32 -47.38 38.87
CA LEU A 31 -36.80 -46.00 39.00
C LEU A 31 -37.78 -45.85 40.18
N ALA A 32 -38.68 -46.81 40.36
CA ALA A 32 -39.63 -46.83 41.48
C ALA A 32 -38.95 -47.08 42.84
N ASP A 33 -37.93 -47.94 42.89
CA ASP A 33 -37.16 -48.23 44.10
C ASP A 33 -36.28 -47.04 44.51
N LYS A 34 -35.70 -46.33 43.53
CA LYS A 34 -35.02 -45.05 43.76
C LYS A 34 -35.97 -43.98 44.33
N LYS A 35 -37.19 -43.86 43.77
CA LYS A 35 -38.23 -42.94 44.28
C LYS A 35 -38.66 -43.26 45.71
N ARG A 36 -38.74 -44.55 46.08
CA ARG A 36 -39.08 -44.99 47.45
C ARG A 36 -37.98 -44.70 48.47
N ARG A 37 -36.73 -44.63 48.04
CA ARG A 37 -35.57 -44.38 48.93
C ARG A 37 -35.31 -42.89 49.17
N GLY A 38 -36.15 -41.99 48.67
CA GLY A 38 -36.01 -40.54 48.91
C GLY A 38 -34.73 -39.91 48.34
N VAL A 39 -34.00 -40.65 47.48
CA VAL A 39 -32.84 -40.11 46.79
C VAL A 39 -33.37 -39.37 45.57
N ASP A 40 -33.57 -38.06 45.71
CA ASP A 40 -33.64 -37.16 44.58
C ASP A 40 -32.25 -37.15 43.93
N THR A 41 -32.02 -38.15 43.08
CA THR A 41 -31.01 -38.00 42.06
C THR A 41 -31.51 -36.84 41.21
N VAL A 42 -30.93 -35.66 41.42
CA VAL A 42 -30.58 -34.72 40.35
C VAL A 42 -29.61 -35.48 39.43
N ASP A 43 -30.08 -36.58 38.86
CA ASP A 43 -29.56 -37.08 37.61
C ASP A 43 -29.64 -35.85 36.70
N ARG A 44 -28.62 -35.64 35.87
CA ARG A 44 -28.64 -34.69 34.76
C ARG A 44 -29.72 -35.09 33.74
N THR A 45 -30.96 -35.21 34.17
CA THR A 45 -32.17 -35.24 33.38
C THR A 45 -32.63 -33.81 33.18
N GLY A 46 -31.72 -32.97 32.67
CA GLY A 46 -32.15 -31.98 31.69
C GLY A 46 -32.97 -32.76 30.67
N ASN A 47 -34.16 -32.24 30.37
CA ASN A 47 -35.19 -32.94 29.64
C ASN A 47 -34.76 -33.12 28.18
N SER A 48 -33.79 -34.00 27.91
CA SER A 48 -33.16 -34.20 26.60
C SER A 48 -34.14 -34.69 25.55
N LYS A 49 -35.33 -35.14 25.98
CA LYS A 49 -36.47 -35.46 25.12
C LYS A 49 -37.32 -34.26 24.72
N LYS A 50 -37.37 -33.20 25.54
CA LYS A 50 -38.08 -31.95 25.20
C LYS A 50 -37.21 -30.97 24.40
N GLU A 51 -35.88 -31.09 24.50
CA GLU A 51 -34.93 -30.29 23.71
C GLU A 51 -34.57 -30.89 22.34
N LEU A 52 -35.14 -32.05 22.00
CA LEU A 52 -35.04 -32.63 20.65
C LEU A 52 -35.95 -31.84 19.70
N GLU A 53 -35.46 -30.70 19.25
CA GLU A 53 -36.11 -29.84 18.26
C GLU A 53 -36.59 -30.68 17.06
N PHE A 54 -37.88 -30.53 16.74
CA PHE A 54 -38.69 -31.32 15.81
C PHE A 54 -38.31 -31.20 14.31
N SER A 55 -37.06 -30.82 13.98
CA SER A 55 -36.60 -30.73 12.59
C SER A 55 -35.37 -31.60 12.28
N GLY A 56 -35.29 -32.82 12.82
CA GLY A 56 -34.10 -33.69 12.74
C GLY A 56 -33.37 -33.75 11.38
N ARG A 57 -34.09 -33.76 10.23
CA ARG A 57 -33.45 -33.71 8.90
C ARG A 57 -32.87 -32.33 8.55
N ARG A 58 -33.60 -31.25 8.81
CA ARG A 58 -33.14 -29.87 8.54
C ARG A 58 -32.05 -29.45 9.53
N ALA A 59 -32.21 -29.79 10.81
CA ALA A 59 -31.21 -29.62 11.85
C ALA A 59 -29.92 -30.38 11.51
N LYS A 60 -30.01 -31.65 11.08
CA LYS A 60 -28.84 -32.42 10.64
C LYS A 60 -28.16 -31.81 9.41
N ALA A 61 -28.93 -31.35 8.42
CA ALA A 61 -28.36 -30.68 7.25
C ALA A 61 -27.68 -29.35 7.60
N ARG A 62 -28.26 -28.56 8.52
CA ARG A 62 -27.64 -27.33 9.04
C ARG A 62 -26.37 -27.63 9.84
N ALA A 63 -26.41 -28.63 10.72
CA ALA A 63 -25.26 -29.07 11.49
C ALA A 63 -24.12 -29.53 10.56
N HIS A 64 -24.43 -30.32 9.52
CA HIS A 64 -23.43 -30.77 8.54
C HIS A 64 -22.83 -29.61 7.73
N ARG A 65 -23.65 -28.65 7.29
CA ARG A 65 -23.13 -27.45 6.61
C ARG A 65 -22.30 -26.58 7.55
N ALA A 66 -22.69 -26.48 8.82
CA ALA A 66 -21.95 -25.73 9.82
C ALA A 66 -20.60 -26.41 10.11
N SER A 67 -20.57 -27.74 10.27
CA SER A 67 -19.33 -28.49 10.45
C SER A 67 -18.42 -28.42 9.23
N GLU A 68 -18.97 -28.52 8.02
CA GLU A 68 -18.20 -28.37 6.77
C GLU A 68 -17.61 -26.95 6.64
N ARG A 69 -18.38 -25.91 6.99
CA ARG A 69 -17.86 -24.52 7.02
C ARG A 69 -16.79 -24.34 8.10
N ALA A 70 -16.98 -24.93 9.28
CA ALA A 70 -16.00 -24.88 10.35
C ALA A 70 -14.70 -25.58 9.91
N GLN A 71 -14.81 -26.76 9.31
CA GLN A 71 -13.68 -27.52 8.78
C GLN A 71 -12.94 -26.75 7.68
N ARG A 72 -13.66 -26.10 6.75
CA ARG A 72 -13.05 -25.24 5.70
C ARG A 72 -12.37 -23.98 6.25
N ARG A 73 -12.73 -23.54 7.46
CA ARG A 73 -12.08 -22.40 8.13
C ARG A 73 -10.79 -22.79 8.85
N LEU A 74 -10.59 -24.07 9.16
CA LEU A 74 -9.37 -24.54 9.80
C LEU A 74 -8.22 -24.46 8.79
N HIS A 75 -7.18 -23.72 9.17
CA HIS A 75 -5.93 -23.61 8.43
C HIS A 75 -4.79 -24.06 9.34
N ALA A 76 -3.66 -24.44 8.76
CA ALA A 76 -2.46 -24.72 9.54
C ALA A 76 -2.07 -23.47 10.34
N PRO A 77 -1.84 -23.58 11.67
CA PRO A 77 -1.41 -22.45 12.47
C PRO A 77 -0.01 -22.03 12.03
N VAL A 78 0.13 -20.80 11.54
CA VAL A 78 1.41 -20.19 11.20
C VAL A 78 1.70 -19.15 12.27
N VAL A 79 2.91 -19.17 12.82
CA VAL A 79 3.37 -18.14 13.74
C VAL A 79 3.59 -16.88 12.93
N GLU A 80 2.70 -15.91 13.07
CA GLU A 80 2.94 -14.57 12.54
C GLU A 80 3.97 -13.90 13.46
N ALA A 81 5.06 -13.40 12.87
CA ALA A 81 5.94 -12.49 13.60
C ALA A 81 5.09 -11.32 14.11
N ALA A 82 5.30 -10.91 15.36
CA ALA A 82 4.54 -9.83 15.96
C ALA A 82 4.55 -8.63 15.01
N VAL A 83 3.36 -8.21 14.57
CA VAL A 83 3.21 -7.06 13.68
C VAL A 83 3.67 -5.85 14.46
N ASP A 84 4.84 -5.32 14.12
CA ASP A 84 5.31 -4.03 14.62
C ASP A 84 4.22 -2.97 14.39
N ALA A 85 4.21 -1.93 15.22
CA ALA A 85 3.21 -0.86 15.16
C ALA A 85 3.03 -0.29 13.74
N ASP A 86 4.12 -0.26 12.95
CA ASP A 86 4.17 0.17 11.56
C ASP A 86 4.52 -0.97 10.60
N PRO A 87 3.53 -1.61 9.93
CA PRO A 87 3.82 -2.65 8.96
C PRO A 87 4.50 -2.07 7.71
N PRO A 88 5.41 -2.83 7.08
CA PRO A 88 6.01 -2.42 5.81
C PRO A 88 4.95 -2.33 4.69
N PRO A 89 5.20 -1.52 3.65
CA PRO A 89 4.29 -1.41 2.53
C PRO A 89 4.13 -2.74 1.79
N LEU A 90 2.89 -3.06 1.44
CA LEU A 90 2.53 -4.26 0.68
C LEU A 90 3.14 -4.21 -0.72
N THR A 91 3.93 -5.20 -1.11
CA THR A 91 4.46 -5.24 -2.48
C THR A 91 3.41 -5.81 -3.46
N VAL A 92 2.98 -4.97 -4.39
CA VAL A 92 2.06 -5.32 -5.48
C VAL A 92 2.84 -5.36 -6.79
N VAL A 93 3.04 -6.55 -7.33
CA VAL A 93 3.68 -6.73 -8.62
C VAL A 93 2.63 -6.68 -9.72
N VAL A 94 2.85 -5.85 -10.72
CA VAL A 94 2.05 -5.83 -11.96
C VAL A 94 2.80 -6.61 -13.01
N GLN A 95 2.25 -7.75 -13.41
CA GLN A 95 2.85 -8.60 -14.44
C GLN A 95 1.88 -8.85 -15.58
N GLY A 96 2.40 -8.93 -16.78
CA GLY A 96 1.70 -9.33 -17.99
C GLY A 96 2.63 -9.19 -19.20
N PRO A 97 2.20 -9.66 -20.37
CA PRO A 97 3.03 -9.68 -21.56
C PRO A 97 3.45 -8.28 -22.02
N PRO A 98 4.44 -8.16 -22.92
CA PRO A 98 4.82 -6.89 -23.52
C PRO A 98 3.62 -6.25 -24.22
N GLY A 99 3.47 -4.93 -24.07
CA GLY A 99 2.38 -4.18 -24.72
C GLY A 99 0.99 -4.29 -24.05
N VAL A 100 0.82 -5.05 -22.96
CA VAL A 100 -0.48 -5.19 -22.27
C VAL A 100 -0.92 -3.91 -21.51
N GLY A 101 0.00 -2.96 -21.31
CA GLY A 101 -0.24 -1.71 -20.58
C GLY A 101 0.11 -1.75 -19.08
N LYS A 102 1.12 -2.52 -18.68
CA LYS A 102 1.60 -2.65 -17.28
C LYS A 102 1.83 -1.27 -16.62
N SER A 103 2.67 -0.43 -17.22
CA SER A 103 2.95 0.91 -16.72
C SER A 103 1.68 1.78 -16.67
N THR A 104 0.77 1.64 -17.64
CA THR A 104 -0.49 2.40 -17.69
C THR A 104 -1.44 2.04 -16.55
N ILE A 105 -1.46 0.76 -16.13
CA ILE A 105 -2.20 0.32 -14.93
C ILE A 105 -1.63 1.01 -13.69
N ILE A 106 -0.30 1.01 -13.53
CA ILE A 106 0.37 1.64 -12.39
C ILE A 106 0.12 3.15 -12.38
N LYS A 107 0.32 3.85 -13.51
CA LYS A 107 0.04 5.29 -13.66
C LYS A 107 -1.41 5.63 -13.29
N SER A 108 -2.36 4.78 -13.68
CA SER A 108 -3.78 4.98 -13.38
C SER A 108 -4.10 4.77 -11.89
N LEU A 109 -3.53 3.73 -11.27
CA LEU A 109 -3.70 3.44 -9.85
C LEU A 109 -3.06 4.53 -8.98
N VAL A 110 -1.82 4.93 -9.28
CA VAL A 110 -1.13 5.98 -8.54
C VAL A 110 -1.91 7.29 -8.62
N LYS A 111 -2.33 7.71 -9.82
CA LYS A 111 -3.17 8.90 -9.98
C LYS A 111 -4.48 8.82 -9.20
N HIS A 112 -5.06 7.62 -9.04
CA HIS A 112 -6.25 7.45 -8.23
C HIS A 112 -5.99 7.65 -6.73
N PHE A 113 -4.86 7.16 -6.22
CA PHE A 113 -4.51 7.26 -4.79
C PHE A 113 -3.94 8.61 -4.39
N THR A 114 -3.04 9.18 -5.19
CA THR A 114 -2.24 10.35 -4.82
C THR A 114 -2.67 11.61 -5.55
N LYS A 115 -3.58 11.50 -6.53
CA LYS A 115 -4.01 12.57 -7.46
C LYS A 115 -2.91 13.15 -8.35
N HIS A 116 -1.64 12.88 -8.05
CA HIS A 116 -0.48 13.22 -8.87
C HIS A 116 -0.37 12.30 -10.09
N GLY A 117 0.06 12.86 -11.22
CA GLY A 117 0.34 12.10 -12.43
C GLY A 117 1.80 11.65 -12.47
N LEU A 118 2.04 10.37 -12.71
CA LEU A 118 3.35 9.86 -13.09
C LEU A 118 3.49 9.86 -14.62
N ARG A 119 4.59 10.40 -15.14
CA ARG A 119 4.94 10.32 -16.57
C ARG A 119 5.54 8.97 -16.89
N ASP A 120 6.57 8.56 -16.15
CA ASP A 120 7.24 7.26 -16.29
C ASP A 120 7.27 6.51 -14.97
N VAL A 121 7.12 5.19 -15.06
CA VAL A 121 7.12 4.29 -13.91
C VAL A 121 8.42 3.50 -14.00
N VAL A 122 9.42 3.93 -13.24
CA VAL A 122 10.71 3.24 -13.12
C VAL A 122 10.91 2.91 -11.65
N GLY A 123 11.27 1.66 -11.39
CA GLY A 123 11.47 1.16 -10.04
C GLY A 123 10.17 1.04 -9.22
N PRO A 124 10.30 0.78 -7.91
CA PRO A 124 9.17 0.66 -7.01
C PRO A 124 8.54 2.02 -6.69
N VAL A 125 7.22 2.07 -6.69
CA VAL A 125 6.42 3.25 -6.35
C VAL A 125 5.61 2.99 -5.09
N THR A 126 5.99 3.60 -3.98
CA THR A 126 5.31 3.46 -2.70
C THR A 126 4.27 4.56 -2.51
N ILE A 127 3.06 4.17 -2.10
CA ILE A 127 1.94 5.07 -1.85
C ILE A 127 1.21 4.73 -0.55
N VAL A 128 0.57 5.74 0.05
CA VAL A 128 -0.35 5.54 1.18
C VAL A 128 -1.75 5.21 0.64
N ALA A 129 -2.15 3.93 0.72
CA ALA A 129 -3.45 3.46 0.22
C ALA A 129 -4.58 3.59 1.25
N GLY A 130 -4.25 3.75 2.54
CA GLY A 130 -5.18 3.88 3.65
C GLY A 130 -4.45 4.18 4.95
N LYS A 131 -5.20 4.45 6.03
CA LYS A 131 -4.61 4.89 7.31
C LYS A 131 -3.68 3.89 7.99
N LYS A 132 -3.92 2.60 7.75
CA LYS A 132 -3.13 1.50 8.32
C LYS A 132 -2.37 0.73 7.24
N ARG A 133 -2.31 1.26 6.02
CA ARG A 133 -1.83 0.48 4.88
C ARG A 133 -1.16 1.31 3.80
N ARG A 134 0.07 0.92 3.49
CA ARG A 134 0.84 1.39 2.35
C ARG A 134 0.99 0.29 1.32
N VAL A 135 1.19 0.68 0.08
CA VAL A 135 1.30 -0.22 -1.06
C VAL A 135 2.48 0.24 -1.91
N THR A 136 3.37 -0.68 -2.25
CA THR A 136 4.46 -0.46 -3.22
C THR A 136 4.08 -1.17 -4.51
N PHE A 137 3.93 -0.42 -5.61
CA PHE A 137 3.76 -0.99 -6.94
C PHE A 137 5.13 -1.23 -7.57
N VAL A 138 5.30 -2.42 -8.16
CA VAL A 138 6.48 -2.80 -8.92
C VAL A 138 6.03 -3.28 -10.29
N GLU A 139 6.58 -2.69 -11.33
CA GLU A 139 6.43 -3.22 -12.68
C GLU A 139 7.38 -4.40 -12.86
N CYS A 140 6.83 -5.55 -13.27
CA CYS A 140 7.65 -6.69 -13.60
C CYS A 140 8.28 -6.50 -14.99
N PRO A 141 9.60 -6.68 -15.13
CA PRO A 141 10.24 -6.73 -16.44
C PRO A 141 9.82 -8.01 -17.20
N ASP A 142 10.03 -8.00 -18.51
CA ASP A 142 9.69 -9.11 -19.41
C ASP A 142 10.72 -10.26 -19.35
N ASP A 143 11.80 -10.10 -18.60
CA ASP A 143 12.83 -11.11 -18.42
C ASP A 143 12.45 -12.16 -17.37
N LEU A 144 12.69 -13.44 -17.67
CA LEU A 144 12.40 -14.55 -16.75
C LEU A 144 13.10 -14.43 -15.38
N PRO A 145 14.39 -14.03 -15.28
CA PRO A 145 15.01 -13.80 -13.97
C PRO A 145 14.30 -12.70 -13.17
N GLY A 146 13.93 -11.61 -13.82
CA GLY A 146 13.18 -10.52 -13.19
C GLY A 146 11.78 -10.96 -12.74
N MET A 147 11.11 -11.81 -13.51
CA MET A 147 9.86 -12.46 -13.11
C MET A 147 10.02 -13.32 -11.85
N ILE A 148 11.09 -14.12 -11.77
CA ILE A 148 11.39 -14.96 -10.60
C ILE A 148 11.61 -14.11 -9.35
N ASP A 149 12.38 -13.03 -9.46
CA ASP A 149 12.67 -12.17 -8.32
C ASP A 149 11.43 -11.37 -7.87
N CYS A 150 10.63 -10.89 -8.82
CA CYS A 150 9.33 -10.30 -8.53
C CYS A 150 8.40 -11.30 -7.82
N CYS A 151 8.37 -12.58 -8.24
CA CYS A 151 7.55 -13.62 -7.59
C CYS A 151 7.93 -13.83 -6.12
N LYS A 152 9.23 -13.84 -5.81
CA LYS A 152 9.72 -14.04 -4.43
C LYS A 152 9.23 -12.90 -3.51
N VAL A 153 9.19 -11.66 -4.01
CA VAL A 153 8.84 -10.46 -3.23
C VAL A 153 7.33 -10.16 -3.23
N ALA A 154 6.56 -10.59 -4.22
CA ALA A 154 5.16 -10.18 -4.43
C ALA A 154 4.16 -10.66 -3.35
N ASP A 155 3.54 -9.75 -2.59
CA ASP A 155 2.44 -10.09 -1.68
C ASP A 155 1.08 -10.18 -2.38
N LEU A 156 0.93 -9.40 -3.44
CA LEU A 156 -0.21 -9.41 -4.35
C LEU A 156 0.31 -9.32 -5.78
N ALA A 157 -0.12 -10.23 -6.65
CA ALA A 157 0.16 -10.16 -8.07
C ALA A 157 -1.08 -9.66 -8.83
N LEU A 158 -0.92 -8.57 -9.58
CA LEU A 158 -1.87 -8.09 -10.57
C LEU A 158 -1.46 -8.63 -11.94
N LEU A 159 -2.21 -9.61 -12.44
CA LEU A 159 -1.96 -10.25 -13.72
C LEU A 159 -2.74 -9.53 -14.82
N ALA A 160 -2.05 -8.73 -15.63
CA ALA A 160 -2.60 -8.08 -16.80
C ALA A 160 -2.68 -9.08 -17.96
N ILE A 161 -3.86 -9.24 -18.53
CA ILE A 161 -4.14 -10.13 -19.64
C ILE A 161 -4.78 -9.31 -20.75
N ASP A 162 -4.29 -9.44 -21.98
CA ASP A 162 -4.94 -8.85 -23.13
C ASP A 162 -6.26 -9.59 -23.44
N GLY A 163 -7.38 -8.86 -23.44
CA GLY A 163 -8.67 -9.41 -23.82
C GLY A 163 -8.77 -9.80 -25.30
N SER A 164 -8.02 -9.14 -26.19
CA SER A 164 -8.03 -9.35 -27.64
C SER A 164 -7.22 -10.58 -28.04
N PHE A 165 -5.96 -10.65 -27.61
CA PHE A 165 -5.09 -11.80 -27.86
C PHE A 165 -5.44 -13.00 -26.97
N GLY A 166 -5.65 -12.76 -25.67
CA GLY A 166 -5.91 -13.78 -24.67
C GLY A 166 -4.70 -14.03 -23.77
N PHE A 167 -4.48 -15.29 -23.39
CA PHE A 167 -3.36 -15.65 -22.52
C PHE A 167 -2.10 -15.93 -23.34
N GLU A 168 -1.01 -15.30 -22.95
CA GLU A 168 0.32 -15.47 -23.52
C GLU A 168 1.18 -16.42 -22.70
N MET A 169 2.26 -16.94 -23.31
CA MET A 169 3.16 -17.90 -22.64
C MET A 169 3.82 -17.31 -21.39
N GLU A 170 4.26 -16.06 -21.45
CA GLU A 170 4.88 -15.34 -20.32
C GLU A 170 3.96 -15.27 -19.09
N THR A 171 2.65 -15.12 -19.32
CA THR A 171 1.65 -15.12 -18.25
C THR A 171 1.60 -16.47 -17.55
N PHE A 172 1.73 -17.57 -18.29
CA PHE A 172 1.76 -18.92 -17.72
C PHE A 172 3.09 -19.25 -17.05
N GLU A 173 4.20 -18.81 -17.63
CA GLU A 173 5.53 -18.97 -17.02
C GLU A 173 5.56 -18.28 -15.65
N PHE A 174 5.10 -17.03 -15.58
CA PHE A 174 4.98 -16.32 -14.31
C PHE A 174 4.07 -17.03 -13.31
N LEU A 175 2.88 -17.50 -13.73
CA LEU A 175 1.98 -18.24 -12.83
C LEU A 175 2.61 -19.54 -12.29
N ASN A 176 3.35 -20.27 -13.12
CA ASN A 176 4.02 -21.50 -12.73
C ASN A 176 5.16 -21.21 -11.74
N VAL A 177 5.97 -20.19 -12.00
CA VAL A 177 7.03 -19.72 -11.09
C VAL A 177 6.43 -19.25 -9.76
N LEU A 178 5.29 -18.57 -9.81
CA LEU A 178 4.59 -18.10 -8.62
C LEU A 178 4.05 -19.27 -7.77
N GLN A 179 3.60 -20.35 -8.41
CA GLN A 179 3.14 -21.56 -7.72
C GLN A 179 4.29 -22.29 -7.01
N THR A 180 5.49 -22.34 -7.61
CA THR A 180 6.65 -23.02 -7.02
C THR A 180 7.25 -22.25 -5.84
N HIS A 181 7.34 -20.92 -5.91
CA HIS A 181 7.89 -20.09 -4.84
C HIS A 181 6.92 -19.79 -3.70
N GLY A 182 5.65 -20.12 -3.87
CA GLY A 182 4.60 -19.93 -2.87
C GLY A 182 3.56 -18.95 -3.38
N PHE A 183 2.35 -19.46 -3.61
CA PHE A 183 1.29 -18.75 -4.30
C PHE A 183 0.70 -17.60 -3.44
N PRO A 184 1.00 -16.32 -3.73
CA PRO A 184 0.42 -15.19 -3.04
C PRO A 184 -0.99 -14.92 -3.59
N LYS A 185 -1.61 -13.83 -3.15
CA LYS A 185 -2.91 -13.45 -3.71
C LYS A 185 -2.73 -12.99 -5.15
N VAL A 186 -3.50 -13.54 -6.07
CA VAL A 186 -3.51 -13.13 -7.48
C VAL A 186 -4.85 -12.49 -7.82
N MET A 187 -4.82 -11.36 -8.52
CA MET A 187 -5.98 -10.72 -9.14
C MET A 187 -5.70 -10.52 -10.62
N GLY A 188 -6.66 -10.83 -11.47
CA GLY A 188 -6.52 -10.64 -12.91
C GLY A 188 -7.09 -9.29 -13.34
N VAL A 189 -6.47 -8.67 -14.34
CA VAL A 189 -6.93 -7.45 -14.99
C VAL A 189 -6.97 -7.71 -16.49
N LEU A 190 -8.17 -7.73 -17.06
CA LEU A 190 -8.35 -7.81 -18.51
C LEU A 190 -8.28 -6.41 -19.11
N THR A 191 -7.35 -6.20 -20.04
CA THR A 191 -7.15 -4.95 -20.78
C THR A 191 -7.64 -5.09 -22.23
N HIS A 192 -7.55 -4.00 -23.01
CA HIS A 192 -7.86 -3.94 -24.45
C HIS A 192 -9.23 -4.50 -24.82
N LEU A 193 -10.26 -4.16 -24.04
CA LEU A 193 -11.63 -4.56 -24.31
C LEU A 193 -12.32 -3.66 -25.35
N ASP A 194 -11.70 -2.53 -25.65
CA ASP A 194 -12.04 -1.58 -26.72
C ASP A 194 -11.81 -2.13 -28.13
N GLY A 195 -10.88 -3.08 -28.30
CA GLY A 195 -10.67 -3.79 -29.57
C GLY A 195 -11.89 -4.60 -30.05
N PHE A 196 -12.92 -4.79 -29.22
CA PHE A 196 -14.13 -5.52 -29.56
C PHE A 196 -15.25 -4.60 -30.03
N LYS A 197 -15.51 -4.61 -31.35
CA LYS A 197 -16.70 -3.97 -31.94
C LYS A 197 -18.01 -4.66 -31.51
N ASP A 198 -17.99 -5.99 -31.37
CA ASP A 198 -19.17 -6.79 -31.05
C ASP A 198 -19.34 -7.09 -29.55
N SER A 199 -20.43 -6.58 -28.96
CA SER A 199 -20.79 -6.82 -27.55
C SER A 199 -21.06 -8.30 -27.23
N LYS A 200 -21.65 -9.06 -28.16
CA LYS A 200 -21.90 -10.50 -27.97
C LYS A 200 -20.59 -11.30 -27.94
N ARG A 201 -19.64 -10.96 -28.82
CA ARG A 201 -18.31 -11.57 -28.88
C ARG A 201 -17.54 -11.27 -27.59
N LEU A 202 -17.56 -10.02 -27.14
CA LEU A 202 -16.93 -9.58 -25.89
C LEU A 202 -17.43 -10.39 -24.69
N LYS A 203 -18.74 -10.61 -24.55
CA LYS A 203 -19.31 -11.42 -23.45
C LYS A 203 -18.81 -12.87 -23.49
N LYS A 204 -18.74 -13.49 -24.68
CA LYS A 204 -18.21 -14.85 -24.84
C LYS A 204 -16.73 -14.94 -24.48
N VAL A 205 -15.91 -13.98 -24.94
CA VAL A 205 -14.47 -13.93 -24.65
C VAL A 205 -14.23 -13.70 -23.16
N LYS A 206 -14.92 -12.74 -22.52
CA LYS A 206 -14.86 -12.54 -21.07
C LYS A 206 -15.18 -13.81 -20.30
N LYS A 207 -16.24 -14.55 -20.70
CA LYS A 207 -16.59 -15.83 -20.08
C LYS A 207 -15.49 -16.87 -20.26
N ARG A 208 -14.96 -17.03 -21.48
CA ARG A 208 -13.89 -17.99 -21.81
C ARG A 208 -12.62 -17.70 -21.00
N LEU A 209 -12.14 -16.46 -21.02
CA LEU A 209 -10.94 -16.05 -20.28
C LEU A 209 -11.13 -16.18 -18.78
N LYS A 210 -12.31 -15.84 -18.25
CA LYS A 210 -12.63 -16.05 -16.84
C LYS A 210 -12.61 -17.52 -16.43
N GLN A 211 -13.17 -18.41 -17.24
CA GLN A 211 -13.13 -19.85 -16.96
C GLN A 211 -11.69 -20.39 -17.00
N ARG A 212 -10.89 -19.96 -17.98
CA ARG A 212 -9.47 -20.32 -18.04
C ARG A 212 -8.70 -19.80 -16.82
N PHE A 213 -8.87 -18.52 -16.48
CA PHE A 213 -8.27 -17.92 -15.29
C PHE A 213 -8.59 -18.66 -13.98
N TRP A 214 -9.82 -19.18 -13.87
CA TRP A 214 -10.23 -20.00 -12.72
C TRP A 214 -9.57 -21.38 -12.70
N GLY A 215 -9.35 -21.99 -13.88
CA GLY A 215 -8.64 -23.26 -14.00
C GLY A 215 -7.17 -23.17 -13.61
N GLU A 216 -6.51 -22.05 -13.92
CA GLU A 216 -5.06 -21.88 -13.71
C GLU A 216 -4.69 -21.43 -12.29
N ILE A 217 -5.61 -20.76 -11.59
CA ILE A 217 -5.34 -20.15 -10.27
C ILE A 217 -6.15 -20.86 -9.18
N TYR A 218 -7.41 -20.50 -9.03
CA TYR A 218 -8.38 -21.16 -8.18
C TYR A 218 -9.78 -20.71 -8.59
N ASP A 219 -10.76 -21.57 -8.33
CA ASP A 219 -12.14 -21.27 -8.68
C ASP A 219 -12.67 -20.04 -7.91
N GLY A 220 -13.25 -19.09 -8.65
CA GLY A 220 -13.73 -17.83 -8.08
C GLY A 220 -12.69 -16.73 -7.92
N ALA A 221 -11.48 -16.88 -8.48
CA ALA A 221 -10.50 -15.81 -8.54
C ALA A 221 -11.09 -14.52 -9.17
N LYS A 222 -10.66 -13.37 -8.65
CA LYS A 222 -11.20 -12.06 -9.05
C LYS A 222 -10.55 -11.57 -10.33
N LEU A 223 -11.39 -11.23 -11.31
CA LEU A 223 -10.99 -10.70 -12.62
C LEU A 223 -11.67 -9.35 -12.83
N PHE A 224 -10.86 -8.31 -13.01
CA PHE A 224 -11.29 -6.95 -13.32
C PHE A 224 -11.28 -6.75 -14.83
N TYR A 225 -12.14 -5.85 -15.29
CA TYR A 225 -12.25 -5.49 -16.71
C TYR A 225 -11.92 -4.01 -16.80
N LEU A 226 -10.81 -3.68 -17.46
CA LEU A 226 -10.49 -2.34 -17.86
C LEU A 226 -10.90 -2.19 -19.32
N SER A 227 -11.72 -1.19 -19.61
CA SER A 227 -12.31 -0.99 -20.93
C SER A 227 -11.24 -0.55 -21.94
N GLY A 228 -11.21 0.74 -22.28
CA GLY A 228 -10.21 1.34 -23.16
C GLY A 228 -9.53 2.53 -22.49
N LEU A 229 -8.47 3.03 -23.12
CA LEU A 229 -7.79 4.24 -22.67
C LEU A 229 -8.65 5.47 -23.00
N GLY A 230 -8.84 6.35 -22.02
CA GLY A 230 -9.47 7.65 -22.24
C GLY A 230 -8.52 8.67 -22.88
N ALA A 231 -9.02 9.86 -23.19
CA ALA A 231 -8.32 10.95 -23.88
C ALA A 231 -6.98 11.40 -23.27
N GLY A 232 -6.67 10.99 -22.03
CA GLY A 232 -5.42 11.30 -21.34
C GLY A 232 -4.50 10.10 -21.11
N GLY A 233 -4.58 9.07 -21.97
CA GLY A 233 -3.72 7.87 -21.93
C GLY A 233 -3.89 7.03 -20.66
N ARG A 234 -5.05 7.11 -20.00
CA ARG A 234 -5.32 6.46 -18.71
C ARG A 234 -6.62 5.69 -18.72
N TYR A 235 -6.74 4.72 -17.80
CA TYR A 235 -7.95 3.93 -17.67
C TYR A 235 -9.12 4.74 -17.04
N PRO A 236 -10.37 4.31 -17.27
CA PRO A 236 -11.55 4.98 -16.74
C PRO A 236 -11.56 5.00 -15.21
N ARG A 237 -11.80 6.18 -14.62
CA ARG A 237 -11.72 6.41 -13.17
C ARG A 237 -12.56 5.44 -12.34
N ARG A 238 -13.75 5.07 -12.81
CA ARG A 238 -14.67 4.15 -12.08
C ARG A 238 -14.14 2.72 -12.01
N GLU A 239 -13.51 2.25 -13.08
CA GLU A 239 -12.95 0.90 -13.15
C GLU A 239 -11.67 0.83 -12.31
N THR A 240 -10.82 1.85 -12.41
CA THR A 240 -9.63 2.00 -11.56
C THR A 240 -9.99 2.10 -10.08
N LEU A 241 -11.03 2.87 -9.71
CA LEU A 241 -11.53 2.94 -8.33
C LEU A 241 -11.95 1.57 -7.79
N ASN A 242 -12.62 0.76 -8.63
CA ASN A 242 -13.00 -0.59 -8.22
C ASN A 242 -11.76 -1.46 -7.98
N LEU A 243 -10.79 -1.48 -8.91
CA LEU A 243 -9.54 -2.21 -8.74
C LEU A 243 -8.78 -1.76 -7.47
N ALA A 244 -8.62 -0.45 -7.30
CA ALA A 244 -7.96 0.16 -6.15
C ALA A 244 -8.60 -0.27 -4.82
N ARG A 245 -9.93 -0.29 -4.74
CA ARG A 245 -10.66 -0.76 -3.55
C ARG A 245 -10.28 -2.19 -3.17
N PHE A 246 -10.16 -3.09 -4.15
CA PHE A 246 -9.78 -4.47 -3.89
C PHE A 246 -8.31 -4.62 -3.50
N VAL A 247 -7.41 -3.82 -4.06
CA VAL A 247 -5.99 -3.77 -3.68
C VAL A 247 -5.87 -3.29 -2.23
N SER A 248 -6.51 -2.18 -1.85
CA SER A 248 -6.48 -1.66 -0.47
C SER A 248 -7.03 -2.65 0.57
N LEU A 249 -8.03 -3.46 0.19
CA LEU A 249 -8.65 -4.47 1.07
C LEU A 249 -8.01 -5.87 0.99
N ALA A 250 -6.97 -6.04 0.17
CA ALA A 250 -6.40 -7.36 -0.09
C ALA A 250 -5.77 -7.95 1.18
N LYS A 251 -6.33 -9.01 1.78
CA LYS A 251 -5.62 -9.73 2.85
C LYS A 251 -4.51 -10.59 2.26
N VAL A 252 -3.31 -10.47 2.81
CA VAL A 252 -2.15 -11.28 2.43
C VAL A 252 -2.17 -12.61 3.18
N ARG A 253 -1.59 -13.64 2.55
CA ARG A 253 -1.34 -14.92 3.21
C ARG A 253 0.13 -14.92 3.66
N PRO A 254 0.43 -15.23 4.93
CA PRO A 254 1.82 -15.39 5.35
C PRO A 254 2.45 -16.57 4.62
N LEU A 255 3.61 -16.34 3.99
CA LEU A 255 4.44 -17.38 3.37
C LEU A 255 5.61 -17.70 4.31
N SER A 256 5.94 -18.98 4.44
CA SER A 256 6.99 -19.46 5.36
C SER A 256 8.35 -18.82 5.08
N TRP A 257 8.75 -18.74 3.81
CA TRP A 257 10.02 -18.12 3.41
C TRP A 257 10.09 -16.64 3.82
N ARG A 258 9.00 -15.88 3.58
CA ARG A 258 8.95 -14.45 3.89
C ARG A 258 8.95 -14.15 5.38
N LEU A 259 8.37 -15.03 6.19
CA LEU A 259 8.40 -14.88 7.65
C LEU A 259 9.76 -15.27 8.24
N ALA A 260 10.47 -16.20 7.62
CA ALA A 260 11.74 -16.71 8.13
C ALA A 260 12.95 -15.85 7.75
N HIS A 261 12.92 -15.18 6.60
CA HIS A 261 14.08 -14.48 6.05
C HIS A 261 13.85 -12.95 5.97
N PRO A 262 14.84 -12.12 6.38
CA PRO A 262 14.81 -10.69 6.13
C PRO A 262 15.06 -10.43 4.65
N TYR A 263 14.28 -9.56 4.02
CA TYR A 263 14.52 -9.11 2.66
C TYR A 263 14.16 -7.63 2.51
N VAL A 264 14.81 -6.97 1.56
CA VAL A 264 14.60 -5.56 1.26
C VAL A 264 14.35 -5.45 -0.24
N LEU A 265 13.30 -4.73 -0.61
CA LEU A 265 13.13 -4.25 -1.99
C LEU A 265 13.80 -2.89 -2.07
N ALA A 266 14.81 -2.77 -2.93
CA ALA A 266 15.56 -1.53 -3.09
C ALA A 266 14.69 -0.47 -3.78
N ASP A 267 14.44 0.64 -3.09
CA ASP A 267 13.73 1.80 -3.64
C ASP A 267 14.70 2.76 -4.34
N ARG A 268 15.85 3.01 -3.72
CA ARG A 268 16.92 3.88 -4.21
C ARG A 268 18.26 3.16 -4.02
N PHE A 269 19.17 3.32 -4.97
CA PHE A 269 20.57 2.93 -4.80
C PHE A 269 21.47 4.11 -5.18
N GLU A 270 22.59 4.25 -4.47
CA GLU A 270 23.57 5.30 -4.68
C GLU A 270 24.98 4.72 -4.62
N ASP A 271 25.86 5.25 -5.46
CA ASP A 271 27.29 4.96 -5.38
C ASP A 271 27.93 5.94 -4.40
N VAL A 272 28.57 5.43 -3.35
CA VAL A 272 29.23 6.21 -2.28
C VAL A 272 30.75 6.20 -2.47
N THR A 273 31.23 5.67 -3.59
CA THR A 273 32.67 5.59 -3.89
C THR A 273 33.25 6.98 -4.12
N ASP A 274 34.48 7.22 -3.64
CA ASP A 274 35.21 8.47 -3.89
C ASP A 274 35.40 8.67 -5.41
N PRO A 275 34.96 9.81 -5.99
CA PRO A 275 35.12 10.10 -7.42
C PRO A 275 36.58 9.99 -7.89
N ALA A 276 37.56 10.35 -7.06
CA ALA A 276 38.97 10.27 -7.43
C ALA A 276 39.44 8.83 -7.70
N LEU A 277 38.88 7.85 -6.98
CA LEU A 277 39.17 6.44 -7.22
C LEU A 277 38.52 5.93 -8.51
N VAL A 278 37.33 6.43 -8.84
CA VAL A 278 36.61 6.08 -10.07
C VAL A 278 37.31 6.64 -11.31
N GLU A 279 37.87 7.86 -11.21
CA GLU A 279 38.69 8.45 -12.27
C GLU A 279 40.01 7.69 -12.47
N ALA A 280 40.64 7.24 -11.38
CA ALA A 280 41.90 6.48 -11.45
C ALA A 280 41.72 5.06 -12.01
N ASP A 281 40.69 4.35 -11.58
CA ASP A 281 40.34 3.02 -12.09
C ASP A 281 38.81 2.86 -12.22
N PRO A 282 38.28 2.93 -13.46
CA PRO A 282 36.84 2.76 -13.71
C PRO A 282 36.29 1.38 -13.30
N THR A 283 37.14 0.36 -13.17
CA THR A 283 36.76 -1.03 -12.87
C THR A 283 36.94 -1.42 -11.40
N ALA A 284 37.35 -0.47 -10.55
CA ALA A 284 37.54 -0.71 -9.14
C ALA A 284 36.23 -1.12 -8.43
N ASN A 285 36.39 -1.83 -7.31
CA ASN A 285 35.27 -2.21 -6.46
C ASN A 285 34.61 -0.97 -5.85
N ARG A 286 33.29 -0.85 -6.05
CA ARG A 286 32.50 0.31 -5.62
C ARG A 286 31.68 0.01 -4.37
N SER A 287 31.53 1.01 -3.52
CA SER A 287 30.69 0.93 -2.32
C SER A 287 29.31 1.50 -2.64
N VAL A 288 28.28 0.65 -2.56
CA VAL A 288 26.90 1.03 -2.91
C VAL A 288 26.04 1.12 -1.67
N ALA A 289 25.34 2.25 -1.48
CA ALA A 289 24.28 2.39 -0.50
C ALA A 289 22.94 1.99 -1.12
N VAL A 290 22.21 1.12 -0.45
CA VAL A 290 20.89 0.65 -0.88
C VAL A 290 19.85 1.05 0.16
N PHE A 291 18.83 1.78 -0.28
CA PHE A 291 17.73 2.24 0.54
C PHE A 291 16.46 1.47 0.19
N GLY A 292 15.70 1.10 1.21
CA GLY A 292 14.41 0.45 1.01
C GLY A 292 13.80 0.02 2.34
N TYR A 293 12.55 -0.40 2.28
CA TYR A 293 11.84 -0.90 3.44
C TYR A 293 12.24 -2.34 3.76
N LEU A 294 12.56 -2.59 5.03
CA LEU A 294 12.76 -3.95 5.54
C LEU A 294 11.44 -4.73 5.57
N ARG A 295 11.48 -5.97 5.10
CA ARG A 295 10.34 -6.90 5.07
C ARG A 295 10.74 -8.25 5.66
N GLY A 296 9.73 -8.97 6.15
CA GLY A 296 9.91 -10.29 6.71
C GLY A 296 10.47 -10.24 8.13
N ALA A 297 11.59 -10.92 8.35
CA ALA A 297 12.28 -10.91 9.64
C ALA A 297 13.19 -9.69 9.83
N ASN A 298 13.65 -9.46 11.06
CA ASN A 298 14.58 -8.37 11.37
C ASN A 298 15.98 -8.65 10.82
N LEU A 299 16.60 -7.64 10.21
CA LEU A 299 17.97 -7.72 9.69
C LEU A 299 18.98 -7.50 10.82
N LYS A 300 20.00 -8.35 10.90
CA LYS A 300 21.11 -8.21 11.85
C LYS A 300 22.25 -7.42 11.22
N ALA A 301 22.92 -6.59 12.01
CA ALA A 301 24.15 -5.92 11.58
C ALA A 301 25.24 -6.96 11.25
N GLY A 302 25.96 -6.76 10.14
CA GLY A 302 27.00 -7.70 9.67
C GLY A 302 26.45 -8.98 9.02
N ALA A 303 25.16 -9.04 8.69
CA ALA A 303 24.60 -10.17 7.97
C ALA A 303 25.19 -10.27 6.54
N ARG A 304 25.26 -11.50 6.03
CA ARG A 304 25.50 -11.73 4.60
C ARG A 304 24.20 -11.53 3.84
N VAL A 305 24.26 -10.77 2.76
CA VAL A 305 23.12 -10.43 1.91
C VAL A 305 23.41 -10.92 0.49
N HIS A 306 22.44 -11.60 -0.10
CA HIS A 306 22.48 -11.97 -1.51
C HIS A 306 21.73 -10.91 -2.31
N ILE A 307 22.41 -10.25 -3.24
CA ILE A 307 21.80 -9.34 -4.20
C ILE A 307 21.49 -10.16 -5.46
N ALA A 308 20.20 -10.27 -5.78
CA ALA A 308 19.75 -11.01 -6.94
C ALA A 308 20.41 -10.46 -8.22
N GLY A 309 21.08 -11.33 -8.97
CA GLY A 309 21.82 -10.98 -10.20
C GLY A 309 23.24 -10.44 -9.99
N ALA A 310 23.64 -10.01 -8.79
CA ALA A 310 24.97 -9.47 -8.53
C ALA A 310 25.86 -10.39 -7.67
N GLY A 311 25.29 -11.19 -6.76
CA GLY A 311 26.03 -12.16 -5.94
C GLY A 311 25.90 -11.95 -4.42
N ASP A 312 26.78 -12.60 -3.66
CA ASP A 312 26.81 -12.58 -2.20
C ASP A 312 27.76 -11.50 -1.68
N TYR A 313 27.24 -10.63 -0.81
CA TYR A 313 27.99 -9.52 -0.21
C TYR A 313 27.82 -9.49 1.31
N GLY A 314 28.78 -8.90 2.02
CA GLY A 314 28.67 -8.61 3.45
C GLY A 314 28.15 -7.18 3.66
N THR A 315 27.23 -6.97 4.60
CA THR A 315 26.78 -5.62 4.95
C THR A 315 27.87 -4.89 5.75
N ALA A 316 28.34 -3.74 5.25
CA ALA A 316 29.29 -2.89 5.99
C ALA A 316 28.60 -2.15 7.16
N ALA A 317 27.47 -1.50 6.90
CA ALA A 317 26.68 -0.81 7.89
C ALA A 317 25.18 -0.92 7.56
N VAL A 318 24.34 -0.91 8.61
CA VAL A 318 22.88 -0.87 8.49
C VAL A 318 22.39 0.24 9.41
N ALA A 319 21.73 1.25 8.83
CA ALA A 319 21.16 2.37 9.56
C ALA A 319 19.65 2.47 9.28
N ALA A 320 18.87 2.69 10.34
CA ALA A 320 17.44 2.97 10.20
C ALA A 320 17.24 4.46 9.89
N LEU A 321 16.45 4.75 8.86
CA LEU A 321 16.11 6.09 8.43
C LEU A 321 14.65 6.42 8.75
N PRO A 322 14.30 7.71 8.89
CA PRO A 322 12.90 8.10 9.01
C PRO A 322 12.12 7.69 7.77
N ASP A 323 10.90 7.24 7.99
CA ASP A 323 10.01 6.74 6.94
C ASP A 323 9.60 7.87 5.98
N PRO A 324 9.81 7.72 4.65
CA PRO A 324 9.42 8.75 3.69
C PRO A 324 7.90 8.84 3.47
N CYS A 325 7.13 7.83 3.85
CA CYS A 325 5.67 7.79 3.74
C CYS A 325 5.05 7.32 5.06
N PRO A 326 5.07 8.13 6.14
CA PRO A 326 4.53 7.73 7.43
C PRO A 326 3.01 7.47 7.37
N LEU A 327 2.54 6.50 8.16
CA LEU A 327 1.10 6.24 8.30
C LEU A 327 0.43 7.35 9.13
N PRO A 328 -0.75 7.84 8.74
CA PRO A 328 -1.47 8.86 9.51
C PRO A 328 -2.14 8.22 10.74
N GLU A 329 -1.43 8.16 11.87
CA GLU A 329 -1.92 7.54 13.11
C GLU A 329 -3.03 8.34 13.81
N LYS A 330 -3.04 9.67 13.67
CA LYS A 330 -3.78 10.58 14.58
C LYS A 330 -5.18 11.02 14.12
N ALA A 331 -5.63 10.62 12.93
CA ALA A 331 -6.86 11.16 12.35
C ALA A 331 -8.12 10.29 12.64
N LYS A 332 -8.98 10.76 13.57
CA LYS A 332 -10.27 10.12 13.99
C LYS A 332 -11.27 9.83 12.86
N LYS A 333 -11.17 10.50 11.70
CA LYS A 333 -12.09 10.32 10.56
C LYS A 333 -11.75 9.03 9.80
N ARG A 334 -12.74 8.33 9.23
CA ARG A 334 -12.47 7.10 8.43
C ARG A 334 -11.81 7.35 7.07
N ARG A 335 -11.98 8.55 6.50
CA ARG A 335 -11.42 8.95 5.20
C ARG A 335 -9.98 9.45 5.34
N LEU A 336 -9.15 9.19 4.34
CA LEU A 336 -7.81 9.78 4.22
C LEU A 336 -7.94 11.25 3.80
N VAL A 337 -7.14 12.14 4.38
CA VAL A 337 -7.04 13.53 3.94
C VAL A 337 -6.09 13.61 2.75
N GLU A 338 -6.25 14.61 1.88
CA GLU A 338 -5.39 14.79 0.70
C GLU A 338 -3.92 15.01 1.07
N LYS A 339 -3.63 15.73 2.17
CA LYS A 339 -2.26 15.89 2.70
C LYS A 339 -1.62 14.56 3.15
N GLU A 340 -2.43 13.56 3.48
CA GLU A 340 -1.98 12.22 3.90
C GLU A 340 -1.75 11.29 2.69
N GLN A 341 -2.12 11.71 1.47
CA GLN A 341 -1.94 10.94 0.23
C GLN A 341 -0.51 11.08 -0.30
N LEU A 342 0.46 10.58 0.46
CA LEU A 342 1.87 10.66 0.10
C LEU A 342 2.25 9.65 -0.98
N ILE A 343 3.22 10.05 -1.80
CA ILE A 343 3.86 9.24 -2.83
C ILE A 343 5.37 9.28 -2.62
N TYR A 344 6.01 8.12 -2.73
CA TYR A 344 7.46 7.97 -2.71
C TYR A 344 7.88 7.09 -3.88
N ALA A 345 8.53 7.69 -4.86
CA ALA A 345 9.09 7.03 -6.02
C ALA A 345 10.41 7.71 -6.39
N PRO A 346 11.52 7.35 -5.73
CA PRO A 346 12.80 8.04 -5.90
C PRO A 346 13.42 7.88 -7.30
N MET A 347 13.12 6.77 -8.00
CA MET A 347 13.54 6.54 -9.39
C MET A 347 12.47 6.94 -10.42
N GLY A 348 11.27 7.28 -9.97
CA GLY A 348 10.14 7.58 -10.83
C GLY A 348 9.93 9.07 -11.02
N ASN A 349 9.28 9.45 -12.13
CA ASN A 349 8.91 10.84 -12.40
C ASN A 349 7.69 11.26 -11.58
N VAL A 350 7.93 11.77 -10.37
CA VAL A 350 6.90 12.35 -9.51
C VAL A 350 6.76 13.84 -9.84
N GLY A 351 5.71 14.18 -10.60
CA GLY A 351 5.47 15.56 -11.02
C GLY A 351 6.33 15.96 -12.22
N GLU A 352 7.06 17.06 -12.08
CA GLU A 352 7.90 17.66 -13.13
C GLU A 352 9.41 17.35 -12.94
N MET A 353 9.79 16.65 -11.87
CA MET A 353 11.19 16.34 -11.53
C MET A 353 11.52 14.88 -11.84
N LEU A 354 12.65 14.65 -12.51
CA LEU A 354 13.31 13.37 -12.75
C LEU A 354 14.66 13.40 -12.05
N TYR A 355 14.91 12.43 -11.17
CA TYR A 355 16.20 12.25 -10.54
C TYR A 355 17.00 11.21 -11.32
N ASP A 356 18.14 11.61 -11.85
CA ASP A 356 19.17 10.70 -12.36
C ASP A 356 20.37 10.72 -11.40
N LYS A 357 21.34 9.82 -11.60
CA LYS A 357 22.50 9.65 -10.72
C LYS A 357 23.28 10.95 -10.49
N ASP A 358 23.46 11.73 -11.56
CA ASP A 358 24.34 12.90 -11.58
C ASP A 358 23.59 14.22 -11.78
N GLY A 359 22.25 14.19 -11.84
CA GLY A 359 21.48 15.39 -12.18
C GLY A 359 19.99 15.29 -11.89
N VAL A 360 19.38 16.44 -11.63
CA VAL A 360 17.92 16.58 -11.50
C VAL A 360 17.41 17.25 -12.77
N TYR A 361 16.63 16.52 -13.57
CA TYR A 361 15.99 17.05 -14.76
C TYR A 361 14.60 17.55 -14.40
N VAL A 362 14.35 18.84 -14.63
CA VAL A 362 13.02 19.45 -14.43
C VAL A 362 12.40 19.69 -15.79
N ASN A 363 11.25 19.06 -16.04
CA ASN A 363 10.50 19.23 -17.27
C ASN A 363 9.42 20.30 -17.06
N ILE A 364 9.72 21.51 -17.51
CA ILE A 364 8.85 22.68 -17.46
C ILE A 364 8.19 22.80 -18.83
N ASP A 365 6.86 22.95 -18.88
CA ASP A 365 6.15 23.18 -20.14
C ASP A 365 6.59 24.52 -20.78
N ASP A 366 6.74 24.57 -22.10
CA ASP A 366 7.33 25.71 -22.84
C ASP A 366 6.71 27.08 -22.56
N TRP A 367 5.42 27.11 -22.21
CA TRP A 367 4.68 28.34 -21.88
C TRP A 367 4.99 28.87 -20.47
N LYS A 368 5.62 28.07 -19.60
CA LYS A 368 6.08 28.47 -18.25
C LYS A 368 7.57 28.81 -18.23
N VAL A 369 8.30 28.57 -19.32
CA VAL A 369 9.74 28.81 -19.41
C VAL A 369 9.96 30.30 -19.73
N ASN A 370 10.00 31.13 -18.69
CA ASN A 370 10.17 32.58 -18.84
C ASN A 370 11.63 33.04 -18.65
N PHE A 371 12.45 32.28 -17.92
CA PHE A 371 13.78 32.74 -17.47
C PHE A 371 14.96 31.97 -18.09
N SER A 372 14.69 31.01 -18.97
CA SER A 372 15.72 30.26 -19.69
C SER A 372 15.84 30.82 -21.10
N LYS A 373 17.07 31.06 -21.55
CA LYS A 373 17.31 31.50 -22.93
C LYS A 373 16.86 30.41 -23.89
N ARG A 374 15.87 30.68 -24.74
CA ARG A 374 15.51 29.77 -25.85
C ARG A 374 16.69 29.74 -26.82
N GLN A 375 17.47 28.66 -26.81
CA GLN A 375 18.45 28.42 -27.86
C GLN A 375 17.67 28.22 -29.16
N GLN A 376 17.79 29.14 -30.11
CA GLN A 376 17.34 28.94 -31.48
C GLN A 376 18.08 27.72 -32.04
N GLN A 377 17.42 26.57 -32.02
CA GLN A 377 17.94 25.36 -32.62
C GLN A 377 17.88 25.54 -34.14
N GLN A 378 19.06 25.75 -34.72
CA GLN A 378 19.26 25.91 -36.15
C GLN A 378 19.10 24.53 -36.82
N GLY A 379 17.89 24.18 -37.24
CA GLY A 379 17.62 23.00 -38.07
C GLY A 379 16.31 22.27 -37.75
N ASP A 380 15.20 22.75 -38.28
CA ASP A 380 14.46 22.04 -39.34
C ASP A 380 13.31 22.91 -39.83
N ALA A 381 13.27 23.08 -41.15
CA ALA A 381 12.20 23.78 -41.84
C ALA A 381 10.95 22.90 -41.85
N ASP A 382 9.88 23.33 -41.19
CA ASP A 382 8.59 23.61 -41.84
C ASP A 382 7.50 23.92 -40.81
N GLY A 383 6.97 25.15 -40.89
CA GLY A 383 5.55 25.40 -40.68
C GLY A 383 5.06 25.69 -39.26
N ALA A 384 5.39 26.86 -38.71
CA ALA A 384 4.43 27.74 -38.01
C ALA A 384 5.11 29.07 -37.64
N ALA A 385 5.12 30.00 -38.59
CA ALA A 385 5.31 31.41 -38.28
C ALA A 385 4.08 31.89 -37.50
N GLY A 386 4.22 32.16 -36.20
CA GLY A 386 3.12 32.64 -35.39
C GLY A 386 3.54 33.03 -33.98
N ALA A 387 3.83 34.32 -33.81
CA ALA A 387 3.82 35.09 -32.57
C ALA A 387 4.75 34.62 -31.43
N ASP A 388 5.89 35.30 -31.27
CA ASP A 388 6.34 35.90 -30.00
C ASP A 388 7.77 36.46 -30.15
N ASP A 389 7.95 37.44 -31.04
CA ASP A 389 9.06 38.39 -30.96
C ASP A 389 8.64 39.56 -30.04
N ALA A 390 8.08 39.23 -28.87
CA ALA A 390 7.87 40.22 -27.82
C ALA A 390 9.21 40.47 -27.15
N GLU A 391 9.65 41.74 -27.06
CA GLU A 391 10.80 42.07 -26.23
C GLU A 391 10.59 41.44 -24.84
N PRO A 392 11.59 40.72 -24.30
CA PRO A 392 11.46 40.11 -23.00
C PRO A 392 11.10 41.21 -22.00
N ASP A 393 10.06 40.96 -21.20
CA ASP A 393 9.66 41.85 -20.11
C ASP A 393 10.90 42.31 -19.32
N GLU A 394 10.95 43.56 -18.86
CA GLU A 394 12.16 44.15 -18.26
C GLU A 394 12.69 43.26 -17.12
N GLY A 395 11.79 42.62 -16.37
CA GLY A 395 12.12 41.62 -15.34
C GLY A 395 12.83 40.38 -15.87
N VAL A 396 12.40 39.84 -17.02
CA VAL A 396 13.05 38.70 -17.68
C VAL A 396 14.42 39.11 -18.24
N GLY A 397 14.52 40.30 -18.84
CA GLY A 397 15.77 40.87 -19.31
C GLY A 397 16.81 41.03 -18.20
N MET A 398 16.39 41.50 -17.02
CA MET A 398 17.25 41.61 -15.84
C MET A 398 17.76 40.24 -15.37
N VAL A 399 16.91 39.21 -15.33
CA VAL A 399 17.33 37.87 -14.91
C VAL A 399 18.35 37.27 -15.88
N HIS A 400 18.16 37.46 -17.19
CA HIS A 400 19.15 37.04 -18.18
C HIS A 400 20.49 37.77 -18.02
N ALA A 401 20.47 39.08 -17.75
CA ALA A 401 21.68 39.86 -17.50
C ALA A 401 22.41 39.41 -16.22
N LEU A 402 21.66 38.98 -15.20
CA LEU A 402 22.22 38.43 -13.96
C LEU A 402 22.83 37.03 -14.17
N GLN A 403 22.23 36.19 -15.02
CA GLN A 403 22.79 34.87 -15.36
C GLN A 403 24.13 34.97 -16.09
N ASP A 404 24.33 35.97 -16.93
CA ASP A 404 25.58 36.18 -17.68
C ASP A 404 26.66 36.93 -16.88
N ALA A 405 26.29 37.52 -15.75
CA ALA A 405 27.23 38.30 -14.94
C ALA A 405 28.27 37.38 -14.28
N SER A 406 29.50 37.41 -14.79
CA SER A 406 30.65 36.68 -14.21
C SER A 406 31.28 37.37 -12.99
N THR A 407 30.87 38.60 -12.70
CA THR A 407 31.41 39.44 -11.62
C THR A 407 30.38 39.58 -10.52
N THR A 408 30.82 39.45 -9.26
CA THR A 408 29.92 39.69 -8.13
C THR A 408 29.58 41.17 -8.04
N ILE A 409 28.43 41.48 -7.45
CA ILE A 409 28.02 42.88 -7.20
C ILE A 409 29.08 43.58 -6.34
N ASN A 410 29.73 42.84 -5.44
CA ASN A 410 30.75 43.37 -4.54
C ASN A 410 32.03 43.75 -5.30
N ASP A 411 32.47 42.94 -6.28
CA ASP A 411 33.62 43.28 -7.12
C ASP A 411 33.35 44.53 -7.96
N ARG A 412 32.12 44.68 -8.46
CA ARG A 412 31.69 45.89 -9.20
C ARG A 412 31.65 47.12 -8.31
N LEU A 413 31.24 46.97 -7.05
CA LEU A 413 31.22 48.06 -6.07
C LEU A 413 32.64 48.46 -5.66
N GLN A 414 33.55 47.50 -5.50
CA GLN A 414 34.96 47.75 -5.19
C GLN A 414 35.71 48.48 -6.31
N GLY A 415 35.36 48.21 -7.58
CA GLY A 415 35.87 48.94 -8.74
C GLY A 415 35.12 50.24 -9.06
N ALA A 416 34.06 50.58 -8.31
CA ALA A 416 33.31 51.80 -8.51
C ALA A 416 33.94 52.96 -7.73
N ASP A 417 34.33 54.01 -8.44
CA ASP A 417 34.77 55.24 -7.80
C ASP A 417 33.56 56.16 -7.54
N ILE A 418 33.33 56.49 -6.27
CA ILE A 418 32.23 57.36 -5.84
C ILE A 418 32.69 58.82 -5.91
N GLN A 419 31.90 59.67 -6.55
CA GLN A 419 32.13 61.11 -6.64
C GLN A 419 31.14 61.84 -5.72
N LEU A 420 31.61 62.29 -4.55
CA LEU A 420 30.75 62.88 -3.50
C LEU A 420 30.24 64.29 -3.83
N ILE A 421 30.92 65.03 -4.71
CA ILE A 421 30.58 66.41 -5.11
C ILE A 421 30.77 66.55 -6.62
N SER A 422 29.85 67.25 -7.31
CA SER A 422 29.95 67.49 -8.76
C SER A 422 31.28 68.20 -9.10
N GLY A 423 32.14 67.53 -9.87
CA GLY A 423 33.48 68.02 -10.22
C GLY A 423 34.59 67.69 -9.21
N GLY A 424 34.29 67.01 -8.11
CA GLY A 424 35.26 66.58 -7.09
C GLY A 424 36.07 65.32 -7.47
N ARG A 425 37.15 65.05 -6.74
CA ARG A 425 37.99 63.86 -6.91
C ARG A 425 37.17 62.58 -6.64
N ARG A 426 37.30 61.58 -7.51
CA ARG A 426 36.64 60.28 -7.35
C ARG A 426 37.41 59.42 -6.33
N ILE A 427 36.70 58.75 -5.44
CA ILE A 427 37.26 57.92 -4.38
C ILE A 427 36.90 56.47 -4.66
N ALA A 428 37.91 55.60 -4.81
CA ALA A 428 37.70 54.17 -4.96
C ALA A 428 37.07 53.60 -3.67
N ALA A 429 36.04 52.78 -3.80
CA ALA A 429 35.33 52.16 -2.68
C ALA A 429 36.18 51.48 -1.58
N PRO A 430 37.33 50.82 -1.85
CA PRO A 430 38.18 50.27 -0.78
C PRO A 430 38.82 51.34 0.13
N ALA A 431 38.71 52.63 -0.20
CA ALA A 431 39.17 53.73 0.65
C ALA A 431 38.09 54.27 1.62
N LEU A 432 36.87 53.71 1.60
CA LEU A 432 35.78 54.07 2.53
C LEU A 432 35.71 53.16 3.77
N ASP A 433 36.29 51.96 3.72
CA ASP A 433 36.31 51.00 4.85
C ASP A 433 37.49 51.24 5.81
N GLY A 434 37.78 52.50 6.15
CA GLY A 434 38.88 52.82 7.06
C GLY A 434 38.86 54.22 7.62
N SER A 435 38.04 54.44 8.67
CA SER A 435 38.32 55.28 9.87
C SER A 435 37.02 55.74 10.53
N GLY A 436 36.23 54.79 11.05
CA GLY A 436 35.25 55.07 12.09
C GLY A 436 35.90 54.78 13.44
N ASP A 437 36.44 55.83 14.04
CA ASP A 437 36.96 55.93 15.41
C ASP A 437 36.16 55.10 16.42
N GLU A 438 36.75 53.99 16.91
CA GLU A 438 36.29 53.29 18.10
C GLU A 438 36.74 54.10 19.32
N GLY A 439 35.94 55.11 19.66
CA GLY A 439 36.03 55.82 20.93
C GLY A 439 35.46 54.97 22.05
N GLU A 440 36.34 54.41 22.88
CA GLU A 440 36.01 53.88 24.20
C GLU A 440 35.35 54.98 25.05
N GLY A 441 34.14 54.69 25.55
CA GLY A 441 33.46 55.44 26.59
C GLY A 441 32.78 54.44 27.51
N ASP A 442 33.43 54.16 28.64
CA ASP A 442 32.83 53.53 29.81
C ASP A 442 31.55 54.27 30.22
N ASP A 443 30.49 53.52 30.50
CA ASP A 443 29.59 53.80 31.62
C ASP A 443 28.88 52.49 32.01
N GLU A 444 29.14 52.08 33.26
CA GLU A 444 28.61 50.89 33.93
C GLU A 444 27.10 51.01 34.23
N ASP A 445 26.42 49.89 33.99
CA ASP A 445 25.31 49.26 34.73
C ASP A 445 24.11 50.07 35.27
N GLY A 446 22.93 49.61 34.84
CA GLY A 446 21.64 49.89 35.47
C GLY A 446 20.52 49.04 34.85
N ASP A 447 20.42 47.79 35.28
CA ASP A 447 19.25 46.91 35.10
C ASP A 447 17.95 47.60 35.53
N ASP A 448 16.88 47.50 34.73
CA ASP A 448 15.60 46.93 35.19
C ASP A 448 14.50 46.81 34.11
N VAL A 449 14.17 45.55 33.83
CA VAL A 449 12.87 44.89 33.61
C VAL A 449 11.66 45.57 32.93
N SER A 450 11.04 44.73 32.09
CA SER A 450 9.59 44.55 31.83
C SER A 450 8.90 45.44 30.77
N GLY A 451 8.91 44.96 29.53
CA GLY A 451 7.88 45.26 28.53
C GLY A 451 6.69 44.33 28.72
N ALA A 452 5.71 44.77 29.51
CA ALA A 452 4.40 44.16 29.59
C ALA A 452 3.54 44.55 28.37
N SER A 453 2.85 43.53 27.86
CA SER A 453 1.79 43.56 26.87
C SER A 453 0.57 44.39 27.30
N ASP A 454 0.05 45.19 26.37
CA ASP A 454 -1.38 45.47 26.14
C ASP A 454 -1.43 46.45 24.92
N ASP A 455 -2.38 46.42 23.99
CA ASP A 455 -3.83 46.45 24.20
C ASP A 455 -4.61 45.78 23.06
N GLU A 456 -5.79 45.32 23.47
CA GLU A 456 -6.97 44.90 22.73
C GLU A 456 -7.50 45.97 21.73
N TYR A 457 -8.31 45.54 20.75
CA TYR A 457 -9.74 45.90 20.64
C TYR A 457 -10.30 45.59 19.24
N ASP A 458 -11.21 44.61 19.25
CA ASP A 458 -12.60 44.67 18.79
C ASP A 458 -13.06 44.60 17.31
N SER A 459 -14.28 44.03 17.22
CA SER A 459 -15.31 44.17 16.18
C SER A 459 -15.32 43.13 15.04
N ASP A 460 -16.40 42.45 14.64
CA ASP A 460 -17.79 42.28 15.10
C ASP A 460 -18.55 41.43 14.05
N GLY A 461 -19.41 40.51 14.53
CA GLY A 461 -20.73 40.23 13.93
C GLY A 461 -20.80 39.41 12.62
N SER A 462 -21.82 38.61 12.32
CA SER A 462 -23.14 38.28 12.90
C SER A 462 -23.55 37.00 12.15
N ASP A 463 -23.93 35.93 12.85
CA ASP A 463 -25.31 35.45 13.02
C ASP A 463 -25.94 34.73 11.82
N GLY A 464 -26.60 33.62 12.12
CA GLY A 464 -27.19 32.67 11.17
C GLY A 464 -27.72 31.43 11.87
N SER A 465 -28.66 31.67 12.81
CA SER A 465 -29.46 30.66 13.51
C SER A 465 -30.45 29.91 12.60
N ASP A 466 -30.78 28.72 13.07
CA ASP A 466 -32.01 27.93 12.91
C ASP A 466 -32.37 27.18 11.63
N GLY A 467 -32.77 25.93 11.89
CA GLY A 467 -33.35 24.97 10.96
C GLY A 467 -33.38 23.56 11.55
N SER A 468 -33.94 23.40 12.74
CA SER A 468 -34.44 22.11 13.25
C SER A 468 -35.63 21.64 12.41
N ASP A 469 -35.62 20.39 11.98
CA ASP A 469 -36.81 19.56 11.77
C ASP A 469 -36.43 18.09 12.02
N ASP A 470 -36.95 17.56 13.13
CA ASP A 470 -37.17 16.13 13.38
C ASP A 470 -38.49 15.71 12.71
N ASP A 471 -38.64 14.38 12.54
CA ASP A 471 -39.84 13.61 12.17
C ASP A 471 -40.23 13.50 10.68
N ASP A 472 -40.01 12.31 10.09
CA ASP A 472 -41.11 11.33 9.94
C ASP A 472 -40.64 10.01 9.28
N ASP A 473 -41.25 8.92 9.76
CA ASP A 473 -41.26 7.56 9.25
C ASP A 473 -41.68 7.47 7.78
N ASP A 474 -41.21 6.44 7.05
CA ASP A 474 -42.12 5.49 6.38
C ASP A 474 -41.38 4.36 5.62
N ASP A 475 -42.04 3.20 5.66
CA ASP A 475 -41.74 1.89 5.10
C ASP A 475 -41.54 1.85 3.56
N ASP A 476 -40.62 1.00 3.10
CA ASP A 476 -40.84 -0.09 2.10
C ASP A 476 -39.59 -1.00 1.91
#